data_AF-A0A972NVD1-F1
#
_entry.id   AF-A0A972NVD1-F1
#
_cell.length_a   1.000
_cell.length_b   1.000
_cell.length_c   1.000
_cell.angle_alpha   90.00
_cell.angle_beta   90.00
_cell.angle_gamma   90.00
#
_symmetry.space_group_name_H-M   'P 1'
#
loop_
_entity.id
_entity.type
_entity.pdbx_description
1 polymer ?
#
loop_
_entity_poly.entity_id
_entity_poly.type
_entity_poly.pdbx_seq_one_letter_code
_entity_poly.pdbx_strand_id
1 'polypeptide(L)'
;MSDIAAVSGATTTIKTLADGTFRLSIDIEPRHAQAAFALFGSPGTPVALARITNEAATAFDQREPEPEKPRGGALAKLAGMWSNATHFWEFCDVDNADDAAEWIRTTCLIESRAELDNSMIAKQNFEKFVRGPYMKFMQARGGA
;
A
#
# COMPACT_ATOMS: atom_id res chain seq x y z
N MET A 1 2.38 -10.57 7.54
CA MET A 1 1.50 -10.63 6.36
C MET A 1 0.20 -11.23 6.84
N SER A 2 -0.90 -10.47 6.79
CA SER A 2 -2.20 -10.98 7.22
C SER A 2 -2.74 -11.88 6.11
N ASP A 3 -2.79 -13.19 6.35
CA ASP A 3 -3.46 -14.13 5.46
C ASP A 3 -4.96 -13.81 5.44
N ILE A 4 -5.45 -13.30 4.31
CA ILE A 4 -6.87 -13.02 4.13
C ILE A 4 -7.55 -14.35 3.81
N ALA A 5 -8.31 -14.89 4.76
CA ALA A 5 -8.95 -16.20 4.62
C ALA A 5 -10.38 -16.14 4.03
N ALA A 6 -11.03 -14.97 4.03
CA ALA A 6 -12.41 -14.80 3.57
C ALA A 6 -12.70 -13.34 3.19
N VAL A 7 -13.77 -13.15 2.41
CA VAL A 7 -14.34 -11.83 2.05
C VAL A 7 -15.85 -11.83 2.26
N SER A 8 -16.41 -10.67 2.61
CA SER A 8 -17.87 -10.48 2.73
C SER A 8 -18.48 -10.11 1.38
N GLY A 9 -19.74 -10.50 1.17
CA GLY A 9 -20.50 -10.24 -0.04
C GLY A 9 -22.00 -10.35 0.16
N ALA A 10 -22.77 -9.88 -0.82
CA ALA A 10 -24.22 -9.91 -0.81
C ALA A 10 -24.76 -10.87 -1.89
N THR A 11 -25.72 -11.71 -1.53
CA THR A 11 -26.37 -12.62 -2.50
C THR A 11 -27.28 -11.83 -3.44
N THR A 12 -27.14 -12.01 -4.75
CA THR A 12 -27.93 -11.27 -5.75
C THR A 12 -28.87 -12.15 -6.54
N THR A 13 -28.36 -13.19 -7.19
CA THR A 13 -29.18 -14.12 -7.98
C THR A 13 -29.17 -15.51 -7.35
N ILE A 14 -30.37 -16.06 -7.16
CA ILE A 14 -30.58 -17.41 -6.65
C ILE A 14 -31.43 -18.15 -7.68
N LYS A 15 -30.92 -19.25 -8.23
CA LYS A 15 -31.68 -20.11 -9.14
C LYS A 15 -31.25 -21.57 -9.04
N THR A 16 -32.21 -22.46 -9.30
CA THR A 16 -31.96 -23.87 -9.48
C THR A 16 -31.92 -24.17 -10.97
N LEU A 17 -30.87 -24.87 -11.42
CA LEU A 17 -30.73 -25.29 -12.80
C LEU A 17 -31.56 -26.57 -13.07
N ALA A 18 -31.75 -26.91 -14.35
CA ALA A 18 -32.56 -28.06 -14.75
C ALA A 18 -32.00 -29.41 -14.25
N ASP A 19 -30.69 -29.47 -13.99
CA ASP A 19 -29.99 -30.61 -13.41
C ASP A 19 -30.10 -30.68 -11.87
N GLY A 20 -30.84 -29.77 -11.25
CA GLY A 20 -30.97 -29.66 -9.79
C GLY A 20 -29.84 -28.89 -9.12
N THR A 21 -28.85 -28.39 -9.87
CA THR A 21 -27.72 -27.63 -9.31
C THR A 21 -28.19 -26.27 -8.80
N PHE A 22 -27.85 -25.95 -7.55
CA PHE A 22 -28.07 -24.63 -6.96
C PHE A 22 -27.01 -23.64 -7.44
N ARG A 23 -27.44 -22.55 -8.11
CA ARG A 23 -26.56 -21.46 -8.53
C ARG A 23 -26.86 -20.20 -7.72
N LEU A 24 -25.83 -19.76 -7.00
CA LEU A 24 -25.80 -18.52 -6.23
C LEU A 24 -24.84 -17.54 -6.88
N SER A 25 -25.26 -16.29 -7.07
CA SER A 25 -24.39 -15.17 -7.41
C SER A 25 -24.21 -14.28 -6.18
N ILE A 26 -22.96 -13.91 -5.90
CA ILE A 26 -22.57 -13.07 -4.76
C ILE A 26 -21.81 -11.87 -5.31
N ASP A 27 -22.27 -10.68 -4.98
CA ASP A 27 -21.60 -9.43 -5.33
C ASP A 27 -20.65 -9.06 -4.19
N ILE A 28 -19.39 -8.78 -4.55
CA ILE A 28 -18.35 -8.34 -3.63
C ILE A 28 -18.12 -6.85 -3.83
N GLU A 29 -18.13 -6.09 -2.74
CA GLU A 29 -17.87 -4.65 -2.82
C GLU A 29 -16.44 -4.35 -3.33
N PRO A 30 -16.24 -3.24 -4.07
CA PRO A 30 -14.94 -2.89 -4.63
C PRO A 30 -13.79 -2.85 -3.61
N ARG A 31 -14.08 -2.50 -2.34
CA ARG A 31 -13.10 -2.48 -1.24
C ARG A 31 -12.46 -3.86 -0.96
N HIS A 32 -13.15 -4.94 -1.32
CA HIS A 32 -12.67 -6.32 -1.15
C HIS A 32 -12.25 -6.98 -2.48
N ALA A 33 -12.25 -6.25 -3.59
CA ALA A 33 -11.99 -6.81 -4.92
C ALA A 33 -10.62 -7.48 -5.02
N GLN A 34 -9.56 -6.84 -4.52
CA GLN A 34 -8.21 -7.42 -4.57
C GLN A 34 -8.12 -8.74 -3.80
N ALA A 35 -8.73 -8.81 -2.62
CA ALA A 35 -8.80 -10.03 -1.82
C ALA A 35 -9.64 -11.12 -2.51
N ALA A 36 -10.78 -10.75 -3.10
CA ALA A 36 -11.63 -11.68 -3.82
C ALA A 36 -10.95 -12.25 -5.07
N PHE A 37 -10.21 -11.44 -5.84
CA PHE A 37 -9.43 -11.93 -6.97
C PHE A 37 -8.30 -12.86 -6.52
N ALA A 38 -7.62 -12.55 -5.42
CA ALA A 38 -6.58 -13.40 -4.87
C ALA A 38 -7.13 -14.77 -4.42
N LEU A 39 -8.32 -14.80 -3.82
CA LEU A 39 -8.94 -16.02 -3.31
C LEU A 39 -9.67 -16.84 -4.38
N PHE A 40 -10.44 -16.20 -5.26
CA PHE A 40 -11.41 -16.87 -6.15
C PHE A 40 -11.17 -16.64 -7.65
N GLY A 41 -10.08 -15.96 -8.04
CA GLY A 41 -9.84 -15.58 -9.43
C GLY A 41 -9.62 -16.74 -10.41
N SER A 42 -9.53 -17.98 -9.93
CA SER A 42 -9.39 -19.18 -10.76
C SER A 42 -10.71 -19.95 -10.89
N PRO A 43 -11.07 -20.42 -12.10
CA PRO A 43 -12.22 -21.30 -12.27
C PRO A 43 -12.08 -22.58 -11.46
N GLY A 44 -13.17 -23.04 -10.85
CA GLY A 44 -13.19 -24.29 -10.08
C GLY A 44 -12.57 -24.20 -8.69
N THR A 45 -12.19 -23.01 -8.21
CA THR A 45 -11.74 -22.82 -6.82
C THR A 45 -12.79 -23.36 -5.83
N PRO A 46 -12.41 -24.29 -4.93
CA PRO A 46 -13.29 -24.73 -3.85
C PRO A 46 -13.63 -23.57 -2.91
N VAL A 47 -14.89 -23.45 -2.53
CA VAL A 47 -15.37 -22.38 -1.66
C VAL A 47 -16.18 -22.93 -0.49
N ALA A 48 -16.11 -22.24 0.65
CA ALA A 48 -17.03 -22.43 1.76
C ALA A 48 -17.96 -21.20 1.85
N LEU A 49 -19.24 -21.43 2.10
CA LEU A 49 -20.24 -20.38 2.26
C LEU A 49 -20.72 -20.37 3.71
N ALA A 50 -20.63 -19.21 4.37
CA ALA A 50 -21.15 -18.99 5.71
C ALA A 50 -22.07 -17.78 5.70
N ARG A 51 -23.31 -17.95 6.16
CA ARG A 51 -24.23 -16.83 6.34
C ARG A 51 -23.77 -16.00 7.55
N ILE A 52 -23.63 -14.70 7.35
CA ILE A 52 -23.46 -13.72 8.43
C ILE A 52 -24.81 -13.16 8.88
N THR A 53 -24.94 -12.79 10.15
CA THR A 53 -26.14 -12.09 10.63
C THR A 53 -26.11 -10.64 10.18
N ASN A 54 -27.27 -9.99 10.12
CA ASN A 54 -27.36 -8.59 9.70
C ASN A 54 -26.60 -7.68 10.68
N GLU A 55 -26.62 -8.01 11.96
CA GLU A 55 -25.89 -7.30 13.01
C GLU A 55 -24.38 -7.43 12.81
N ALA A 56 -23.90 -8.64 12.51
CA ALA A 56 -22.48 -8.89 12.24
C ALA A 56 -22.01 -8.23 10.94
N ALA A 57 -22.83 -8.22 9.89
CA ALA A 57 -22.56 -7.52 8.64
C ALA A 57 -22.39 -6.01 8.88
N THR A 58 -23.35 -5.41 9.60
CA THR A 58 -23.32 -3.97 9.94
C THR A 58 -22.08 -3.62 10.78
N ALA A 59 -21.74 -4.45 11.78
CA ALA A 59 -20.57 -4.23 12.61
C ALA A 59 -19.24 -4.36 11.83
N PHE A 60 -19.21 -5.19 10.79
CA PHE A 60 -18.06 -5.31 9.90
C PHE A 60 -17.91 -4.08 9.00
N ASP A 61 -19.03 -3.58 8.44
CA ASP A 61 -19.04 -2.39 7.57
C ASP A 61 -18.71 -1.09 8.32
N GLN A 62 -19.04 -1.02 9.62
CA GLN A 62 -18.75 0.12 10.50
C GLN A 62 -17.31 0.21 10.95
N ARG A 63 -16.50 -0.84 10.77
CA ARG A 63 -15.04 -0.71 11.00
C ARG A 63 -14.53 0.28 9.96
N GLU A 64 -14.06 1.44 10.43
CA GLU A 64 -13.51 2.47 9.56
C GLU A 64 -12.47 1.82 8.62
N PRO A 65 -12.56 2.08 7.31
CA PRO A 65 -11.54 1.60 6.40
C PRO A 65 -10.19 2.11 6.90
N GLU A 66 -9.20 1.22 7.05
CA GLU A 66 -7.83 1.65 7.32
C GLU A 66 -7.50 2.75 6.29
N PRO A 67 -7.02 3.93 6.73
CA PRO A 67 -6.78 5.05 5.84
C PRO A 67 -5.92 4.57 4.67
N GLU A 68 -6.40 4.80 3.44
CA GLU A 68 -5.67 4.39 2.24
C GLU A 68 -4.24 4.91 2.34
N LYS A 69 -3.27 3.99 2.45
CA LYS A 69 -1.87 4.36 2.53
C LYS A 69 -1.56 5.21 1.30
N PRO A 70 -1.03 6.44 1.47
CA PRO A 70 -0.78 7.34 0.35
C PRO A 70 0.07 6.62 -0.69
N ARG A 71 -0.31 6.71 -1.96
CA ARG A 71 0.50 6.17 -3.06
C ARG A 71 1.68 7.11 -3.29
N GLY A 72 2.90 6.58 -3.23
CA GLY A 72 4.12 7.34 -3.48
C GLY A 72 4.27 7.72 -4.94
N GLY A 73 4.58 8.98 -5.21
CA GLY A 73 4.81 9.53 -6.54
C GLY A 73 6.29 9.48 -6.95
N ALA A 74 6.76 10.51 -7.63
CA ALA A 74 8.11 10.55 -8.17
C ALA A 74 9.17 10.75 -7.07
N LEU A 75 8.89 11.58 -6.06
CA LEU A 75 9.82 11.84 -4.96
C LEU A 75 9.95 10.64 -4.04
N ALA A 76 8.85 9.92 -3.76
CA ALA A 76 8.88 8.68 -3.01
C ALA A 76 9.79 7.63 -3.67
N LYS A 77 9.74 7.50 -5.00
CA LYS A 77 10.61 6.60 -5.76
C LYS A 77 12.07 7.04 -5.73
N LEU A 78 12.33 8.34 -5.91
CA LEU A 78 13.68 8.89 -5.85
C LEU A 78 14.31 8.70 -4.47
N ALA A 79 13.56 9.01 -3.41
CA ALA A 79 13.97 8.75 -2.03
C ALA A 79 14.27 7.26 -1.81
N GLY A 80 13.43 6.36 -2.34
CA GLY A 80 13.70 4.92 -2.30
C GLY A 80 15.00 4.52 -3.00
N MET A 81 15.29 5.09 -4.16
CA MET A 81 16.52 4.83 -4.91
C MET A 81 17.75 5.33 -4.16
N TRP A 82 17.71 6.56 -3.62
CA TRP A 82 18.81 7.15 -2.87
C TRP A 82 19.05 6.43 -1.53
N SER A 83 18.00 6.00 -0.83
CA SER A 83 18.17 5.17 0.36
C SER A 83 18.95 3.88 0.08
N ASN A 84 18.98 3.37 -1.15
CA ASN A 84 19.77 2.17 -1.48
C ASN A 84 21.17 2.48 -2.02
N ALA A 85 21.55 3.75 -2.12
CA ALA A 85 22.81 4.18 -2.68
C ALA A 85 23.86 4.42 -1.58
N THR A 86 24.98 3.71 -1.62
CA THR A 86 26.05 3.82 -0.62
C THR A 86 26.59 5.24 -0.46
N HIS A 87 26.72 5.98 -1.57
CA HIS A 87 27.16 7.38 -1.53
C HIS A 87 26.12 8.32 -0.92
N PHE A 88 24.84 7.93 -0.87
CA PHE A 88 23.83 8.66 -0.10
C PHE A 88 23.96 8.36 1.39
N TRP A 89 24.36 7.13 1.76
CA TRP A 89 24.64 6.77 3.15
C TRP A 89 25.79 7.61 3.71
N GLU A 90 26.85 7.77 2.92
CA GLU A 90 27.97 8.67 3.27
C GLU A 90 27.54 10.13 3.41
N PHE A 91 26.56 10.58 2.62
CA PHE A 91 26.03 11.93 2.70
C PHE A 91 25.22 12.17 3.98
N CYS A 92 24.42 11.20 4.41
CA CYS A 92 23.62 11.31 5.64
C CYS A 92 24.29 10.71 6.88
N ASP A 93 25.52 10.21 6.76
CA ASP A 93 26.32 9.60 7.83
C ASP A 93 25.62 8.41 8.51
N VAL A 94 25.23 7.43 7.69
CA VAL A 94 24.56 6.19 8.14
C VAL A 94 25.21 4.95 7.53
N ASP A 95 24.89 3.78 8.08
CA ASP A 95 25.55 2.52 7.71
C ASP A 95 24.73 1.66 6.73
N ASN A 96 23.43 1.93 6.56
CA ASN A 96 22.55 1.08 5.75
C ASN A 96 21.34 1.82 5.16
N ALA A 97 20.61 1.10 4.30
CA ALA A 97 19.49 1.66 3.56
C ALA A 97 18.26 2.03 4.42
N ASP A 98 18.04 1.32 5.51
CA ASP A 98 16.90 1.56 6.39
C ASP A 98 17.11 2.85 7.20
N ASP A 99 18.33 3.05 7.70
CA ASP A 99 18.74 4.28 8.39
C ASP A 99 18.71 5.48 7.43
N ALA A 100 19.16 5.31 6.19
CA ALA A 100 19.06 6.36 5.16
C ALA A 100 17.60 6.71 4.85
N ALA A 101 16.71 5.71 4.82
CA ALA A 101 15.28 5.95 4.65
C ALA A 101 14.67 6.64 5.87
N GLU A 102 15.14 6.32 7.08
CA GLU A 102 14.73 6.99 8.33
C GLU A 102 15.19 8.43 8.38
N TRP A 103 16.43 8.70 8.00
CA TRP A 103 16.97 10.04 7.91
C TRP A 103 16.13 10.93 6.99
N ILE A 104 15.69 10.41 5.83
CA ILE A 104 14.78 11.14 4.93
C ILE A 104 13.44 11.42 5.61
N ARG A 105 12.85 10.43 6.30
CA ARG A 105 11.57 10.56 7.01
C ARG A 105 11.64 11.65 8.08
N THR A 106 12.67 11.61 8.92
CA THR A 106 12.92 12.59 9.99
C THR A 106 13.18 13.97 9.42
N THR A 107 13.98 14.08 8.37
CA THR A 107 14.30 15.37 7.72
C THR A 107 13.07 16.00 7.05
N CYS A 108 12.19 15.16 6.49
CA CYS A 108 11.00 15.63 5.77
C CYS A 108 9.75 15.73 6.66
N LEU A 109 9.82 15.30 7.92
CA LEU A 109 8.71 15.25 8.88
C LEU A 109 7.53 14.40 8.38
N ILE A 110 7.81 13.16 7.97
CA ILE A 110 6.83 12.21 7.43
C ILE A 110 7.03 10.82 8.05
N GLU A 111 5.97 10.02 8.13
CA GLU A 111 6.04 8.65 8.64
C GLU A 111 6.32 7.64 7.52
N SER A 112 5.89 7.96 6.30
CA SER A 112 6.13 7.14 5.11
C SER A 112 6.71 7.98 3.98
N ARG A 113 7.70 7.43 3.26
CA ARG A 113 8.24 8.05 2.02
C ARG A 113 7.15 8.31 0.99
N ALA A 114 6.04 7.58 1.03
CA ALA A 114 4.93 7.78 0.12
C ALA A 114 4.16 9.10 0.36
N GLU A 115 4.33 9.73 1.51
CA GLU A 115 3.76 11.04 1.84
C GLU A 115 4.52 12.19 1.17
N LEU A 116 5.76 11.98 0.71
CA LEU A 116 6.57 13.01 0.06
C LEU A 116 5.82 13.71 -1.07
N ASP A 117 5.09 12.94 -1.89
CA ASP A 117 4.38 13.49 -3.03
C ASP A 117 2.99 14.06 -2.68
N ASN A 118 2.50 13.81 -1.46
CA ASN A 118 1.16 14.18 -1.02
C ASN A 118 1.14 15.37 -0.04
N SER A 119 2.28 15.74 0.54
CA SER A 119 2.42 16.90 1.43
C SER A 119 3.30 18.00 0.81
N MET A 120 2.75 19.21 0.69
CA MET A 120 3.51 20.36 0.18
C MET A 120 4.72 20.69 1.04
N ILE A 121 4.61 20.52 2.36
CA ILE A 121 5.69 20.75 3.32
C ILE A 121 6.78 19.69 3.15
N ALA A 122 6.39 18.41 3.03
CA ALA A 122 7.34 17.32 2.84
C ALA A 122 8.13 17.48 1.52
N LYS A 123 7.47 17.92 0.43
CA LYS A 123 8.15 18.27 -0.83
C LYS A 123 9.20 19.35 -0.64
N GLN A 124 8.82 20.45 0.01
CA GLN A 124 9.74 21.57 0.22
C GLN A 124 10.93 21.15 1.08
N ASN A 125 10.71 20.37 2.14
CA ASN A 125 11.78 19.86 2.98
C ASN A 125 12.69 18.91 2.21
N PHE A 126 12.14 17.99 1.42
CA PHE A 126 12.94 17.07 0.60
C PHE A 126 13.82 17.82 -0.41
N GLU A 127 13.25 18.79 -1.11
CA GLU A 127 13.98 19.60 -2.08
C GLU A 127 15.09 20.44 -1.42
N LYS A 128 14.78 21.09 -0.29
CA LYS A 128 15.68 22.01 0.42
C LYS A 128 16.78 21.31 1.20
N PHE A 129 16.46 20.23 1.92
CA PHE A 129 17.36 19.60 2.88
C PHE A 129 17.97 18.29 2.38
N VAL A 130 17.32 17.61 1.43
CA VAL A 130 17.82 16.35 0.89
C VAL A 130 18.43 16.56 -0.49
N ARG A 131 17.60 16.89 -1.49
CA ARG A 131 18.02 16.94 -2.90
C ARG A 131 19.10 17.98 -3.17
N GLY A 132 18.87 19.24 -2.79
CA GLY A 132 19.82 20.32 -3.06
C GLY A 132 21.21 20.04 -2.47
N PRO A 133 21.33 19.74 -1.17
CA PRO A 133 22.60 19.42 -0.53
C PRO A 133 23.26 18.16 -1.09
N TYR A 134 22.50 17.09 -1.33
CA TYR A 134 23.04 15.84 -1.87
C TYR A 134 23.57 15.99 -3.30
N MET A 135 22.90 16.78 -4.16
CA MET A 135 23.41 17.08 -5.50
C MET A 135 24.74 17.84 -5.45
N LYS A 136 24.92 18.76 -4.49
CA LYS A 136 26.20 19.45 -4.27
C LYS A 136 27.29 18.49 -3.79
N PHE A 137 26.95 17.58 -2.86
CA PHE A 137 27.85 16.53 -2.41
C PHE A 137 28.31 15.65 -3.57
N MET A 138 27.39 15.22 -4.44
CA MET A 138 27.70 14.42 -5.63
C MET A 138 28.57 15.16 -6.64
N GLN A 139 28.36 16.47 -6.84
CA GLN A 139 29.23 17.29 -7.71
C GLN A 139 30.64 17.41 -7.14
N ALA A 140 30.80 17.62 -5.84
CA ALA A 140 32.10 17.69 -5.19
C ALA A 140 32.85 16.35 -5.26
N ARG A 141 32.11 15.23 -5.18
CA ARG A 141 32.66 13.88 -5.25
C ARG A 141 33.03 13.43 -6.68
N GLY A 142 32.31 13.93 -7.69
CA GLY A 142 32.60 13.68 -9.12
C GLY A 142 33.60 14.65 -9.76
N GLY A 143 34.18 15.56 -8.97
CA GLY A 143 35.19 16.54 -9.38
C GLY A 143 36.62 16.12 -9.03
N ALA A 144 36.99 14.86 -9.32
CA ALA A 144 38.35 14.35 -9.28
C ALA A 144 38.65 13.54 -10.55
#